data_AF-A0A227P6G3-F1
#
_entry.id   AF-A0A227P6G3-F1
#
_cell.length_a   1.000
_cell.length_b   1.000
_cell.length_c   1.000
_cell.angle_alpha   90.00
_cell.angle_beta   90.00
_cell.angle_gamma   90.00
#
_symmetry.space_group_name_H-M   'P 1'
#
loop_
_entity.id
_entity.type
_entity.pdbx_description
1 polymer ?
#
loop_
_entity_poly.entity_id
_entity_poly.type
_entity_poly.pdbx_seq_one_letter_code
_entity_poly.pdbx_strand_id
1 'polypeptide(L)'
;MKKTKIFESFDACFNLEARLKFLENLLKIDDPVSCSKMILKSAKSQEKCKSSYSKIELAHLFYILMDEGFLFFDSVDKKINRNKFQKFVINNFTYCGIQGIQINMSSINKQFSECKGYTYKEKQVKFLEELITRMQYRKKRLEDW
;
A
#
# COMPACT_ATOMS: atom_id res chain seq x y z
N MET A 1 -61.73 -25.58 15.65
CA MET A 1 -60.54 -24.80 16.07
C MET A 1 -59.22 -25.54 15.77
N LYS A 2 -58.86 -25.79 14.49
CA LYS A 2 -57.57 -26.41 14.14
C LYS A 2 -56.75 -25.66 13.07
N LYS A 3 -57.30 -24.61 12.45
CA LYS A 3 -56.64 -23.88 11.34
C LYS A 3 -55.68 -22.76 11.79
N THR A 4 -55.88 -22.19 12.98
CA THR A 4 -55.09 -21.05 13.47
C THR A 4 -53.67 -21.43 13.90
N LYS A 5 -53.51 -22.59 14.57
CA LYS A 5 -52.18 -23.10 14.99
C LYS A 5 -51.26 -23.46 13.82
N ILE A 6 -51.84 -23.81 12.66
CA ILE A 6 -51.06 -24.16 11.47
C ILE A 6 -50.44 -22.90 10.89
N PHE A 7 -51.21 -21.81 10.78
CA PHE A 7 -50.70 -20.53 10.27
C PHE A 7 -49.60 -19.94 11.16
N GLU A 8 -49.76 -19.97 12.49
CA GLU A 8 -48.71 -19.52 13.43
C GLU A 8 -47.42 -20.35 13.31
N SER A 9 -47.55 -21.65 13.05
CA SER A 9 -46.40 -22.54 12.83
C SER A 9 -45.70 -22.25 11.50
N PHE A 10 -46.44 -21.88 10.46
CA PHE A 10 -45.86 -21.47 9.18
C PHE A 10 -45.13 -20.13 9.30
N ASP A 11 -45.72 -19.15 9.99
CA ASP A 11 -45.07 -17.86 10.26
C ASP A 11 -43.79 -18.02 11.10
N ALA A 12 -43.80 -18.93 12.08
CA ALA A 12 -42.59 -19.26 12.83
C ALA A 12 -41.51 -19.90 11.94
N CYS A 13 -41.91 -20.74 10.98
CA CYS A 13 -41.01 -21.40 10.03
C CYS A 13 -40.40 -20.40 9.03
N PHE A 14 -41.22 -19.49 8.48
CA PHE A 14 -40.74 -18.41 7.60
C PHE A 14 -39.80 -17.45 8.33
N ASN A 15 -40.10 -17.13 9.60
CA ASN A 15 -39.21 -16.32 10.42
C ASN A 15 -37.87 -17.03 10.73
N LEU A 16 -37.90 -18.34 10.94
CA LEU A 16 -36.67 -19.13 11.10
C LEU A 16 -35.85 -19.16 9.81
N GLU A 17 -36.48 -19.35 8.65
CA GLU A 17 -35.79 -19.32 7.35
C GLU A 17 -35.17 -17.94 7.08
N ALA A 18 -35.89 -16.86 7.39
CA ALA A 18 -35.37 -15.50 7.26
C ALA A 18 -34.20 -15.23 8.20
N ARG A 19 -34.27 -15.71 9.45
CA ARG A 19 -33.17 -15.59 10.43
C ARG A 19 -31.96 -16.46 10.07
N LEU A 20 -32.17 -17.64 9.51
CA LEU A 20 -31.11 -18.51 8.99
C LEU A 20 -30.42 -17.86 7.79
N LYS A 21 -31.17 -17.33 6.81
CA LYS A 21 -30.60 -16.57 5.69
C LYS A 21 -29.82 -15.33 6.17
N PHE A 22 -30.29 -14.66 7.21
CA PHE A 22 -29.58 -13.53 7.82
C PHE A 22 -28.26 -13.98 8.47
N LEU A 23 -28.27 -15.08 9.23
CA LEU A 23 -27.06 -15.65 9.84
C LEU A 23 -26.08 -16.20 8.79
N GLU A 24 -26.57 -16.86 7.73
CA GLU A 24 -25.74 -17.30 6.60
C GLU A 24 -25.10 -16.11 5.87
N ASN A 25 -25.83 -14.99 5.73
CA ASN A 25 -25.26 -13.77 5.16
C ASN A 25 -24.23 -13.10 6.08
N LEU A 26 -24.40 -13.20 7.40
CA LEU A 26 -23.39 -12.74 8.37
C LEU A 26 -22.14 -13.62 8.36
N LEU A 27 -22.30 -14.95 8.25
CA LEU A 27 -21.17 -15.89 8.22
C LEU A 27 -20.41 -15.87 6.87
N LYS A 28 -21.06 -15.48 5.77
CA LYS A 28 -20.39 -15.19 4.47
C LYS A 28 -19.46 -13.97 4.50
N ILE A 29 -19.36 -13.26 5.63
CA ILE A 29 -18.41 -12.15 5.81
C ILE A 29 -16.99 -12.68 6.10
N ASP A 30 -16.84 -13.94 6.51
CA ASP A 30 -15.53 -14.57 6.76
C ASP A 30 -14.93 -15.29 5.55
N ASP A 31 -15.47 -15.03 4.35
CA ASP A 31 -14.74 -15.30 3.12
C ASP A 31 -13.80 -14.11 2.86
N PRO A 32 -12.46 -14.28 2.82
CA PRO A 32 -11.48 -13.18 2.67
C PRO A 32 -11.66 -12.35 1.37
N VAL A 33 -12.60 -12.77 0.50
CA VAL A 33 -12.96 -12.10 -0.75
C VAL A 33 -14.02 -10.99 -0.54
N SER A 34 -14.81 -11.00 0.54
CA SER A 34 -15.92 -10.04 0.70
C SER A 34 -15.53 -8.74 1.43
N CYS A 35 -14.56 -8.79 2.34
CA CYS A 35 -13.94 -7.58 2.91
C CYS A 35 -13.25 -6.73 1.81
N SER A 36 -12.85 -7.38 0.71
CA SER A 36 -12.38 -6.69 -0.48
C SER A 36 -13.49 -5.88 -1.16
N LYS A 37 -14.79 -6.26 -1.12
CA LYS A 37 -15.84 -5.55 -1.89
C LYS A 37 -16.26 -4.20 -1.32
N MET A 38 -16.19 -4.00 0.00
CA MET A 38 -16.38 -2.66 0.60
C MET A 38 -15.14 -1.77 0.41
N ILE A 39 -13.93 -2.35 0.46
CA ILE A 39 -12.68 -1.65 0.09
C ILE A 39 -12.60 -1.37 -1.43
N LEU A 40 -13.20 -2.23 -2.27
CA LEU A 40 -13.21 -2.09 -3.73
C LEU A 40 -14.18 -1.01 -4.23
N LYS A 41 -15.15 -0.55 -3.42
CA LYS A 41 -15.97 0.62 -3.78
C LYS A 41 -15.32 1.96 -3.42
N SER A 42 -14.31 1.98 -2.53
CA SER A 42 -13.37 3.11 -2.41
C SER A 42 -12.20 3.03 -3.39
N ALA A 43 -12.10 1.96 -4.21
CA ALA A 43 -11.12 1.84 -5.29
C ALA A 43 -11.46 2.67 -6.54
N LYS A 44 -12.18 3.78 -6.38
CA LYS A 44 -12.16 4.89 -7.34
C LYS A 44 -10.83 5.61 -7.16
N SER A 45 -9.82 5.17 -7.92
CA SER A 45 -8.43 5.64 -7.92
C SER A 45 -7.87 5.83 -6.51
N GLN A 46 -7.30 4.77 -5.93
CA GLN A 46 -6.47 4.94 -4.74
C GLN A 46 -5.45 6.04 -5.02
N GLU A 47 -5.62 7.20 -4.39
CA GLU A 47 -4.82 8.37 -4.70
C GLU A 47 -3.36 8.05 -4.39
N LYS A 48 -2.53 8.10 -5.41
CA LYS A 48 -1.09 7.87 -5.24
C LYS A 48 -0.44 9.12 -4.68
N CYS A 49 0.49 8.92 -3.75
CA CYS A 49 1.32 9.97 -3.19
C CYS A 49 2.22 10.56 -4.28
N LYS A 50 2.16 11.88 -4.46
CA LYS A 50 2.98 12.60 -5.42
C LYS A 50 4.36 12.87 -4.83
N SER A 51 5.38 12.26 -5.42
CA SER A 51 6.76 12.54 -5.04
C SER A 51 7.33 13.71 -5.86
N SER A 52 8.08 14.58 -5.20
CA SER A 52 8.92 15.59 -5.88
C SER A 52 10.15 14.97 -6.54
N TYR A 53 10.51 13.74 -6.18
CA TYR A 53 11.68 13.05 -6.70
C TYR A 53 11.42 12.49 -8.10
N SER A 54 12.46 12.45 -8.92
CA SER A 54 12.48 11.66 -10.14
C SER A 54 12.38 10.18 -9.82
N LYS A 55 12.10 9.37 -10.85
CA LYS A 55 11.94 7.91 -10.68
C LYS A 55 13.16 7.24 -10.03
N ILE A 56 14.36 7.67 -10.40
CA ILE A 56 15.62 7.10 -9.90
C ILE A 56 15.90 7.55 -8.47
N GLU A 57 15.68 8.82 -8.15
CA GLU A 57 15.85 9.36 -6.80
C GLU A 57 14.84 8.74 -5.84
N LEU A 58 13.59 8.54 -6.27
CA LEU A 58 12.59 7.84 -5.49
C LEU A 58 12.99 6.39 -5.21
N ALA A 59 13.61 5.72 -6.20
CA ALA A 59 14.17 4.40 -5.99
C ALA A 59 15.32 4.42 -4.98
N HIS A 60 16.26 5.37 -5.09
CA HIS A 60 17.35 5.53 -4.13
C HIS A 60 16.80 5.72 -2.72
N LEU A 61 15.81 6.60 -2.53
CA LEU A 61 15.19 6.85 -1.22
C LEU A 61 14.66 5.56 -0.60
N PHE A 62 13.79 4.84 -1.31
CA PHE A 62 13.19 3.62 -0.79
C PHE A 62 14.21 2.49 -0.64
N TYR A 63 15.24 2.46 -1.47
CA TYR A 63 16.30 1.47 -1.35
C TYR A 63 17.14 1.72 -0.09
N ILE A 64 17.52 2.96 0.20
CA ILE A 64 18.24 3.34 1.43
C ILE A 64 17.39 3.01 2.67
N LEU A 65 16.12 3.41 2.68
CA LEU A 65 15.21 3.13 3.80
C LEU A 65 15.07 1.62 4.06
N MET A 66 15.11 0.81 3.00
CA MET A 66 15.05 -0.64 3.08
C MET A 66 16.37 -1.26 3.53
N ASP A 67 17.50 -0.88 2.93
CA ASP A 67 18.81 -1.54 3.11
C ASP A 67 19.45 -1.19 4.46
N GLU A 68 19.24 0.05 4.92
CA GLU A 68 19.64 0.51 6.27
C GLU A 68 18.64 0.07 7.37
N GLY A 69 17.56 -0.61 6.99
CA GLY A 69 16.60 -1.19 7.94
C GLY A 69 15.64 -0.20 8.61
N PHE A 70 15.54 1.04 8.12
CA PHE A 70 14.54 2.00 8.60
C PHE A 70 13.11 1.51 8.35
N LEU A 71 12.88 0.84 7.22
CA LEU A 71 11.59 0.26 6.83
C LEU A 71 11.79 -1.17 6.33
N PHE A 72 10.88 -2.07 6.67
CA PHE A 72 10.87 -3.44 6.16
C PHE A 72 9.46 -4.02 6.08
N PHE A 73 9.24 -4.91 5.11
CA PHE A 73 8.06 -5.78 5.04
C PHE A 73 8.39 -7.24 5.39
N ASP A 74 9.67 -7.59 5.32
CA ASP A 74 10.19 -8.92 5.63
C ASP A 74 11.62 -8.75 6.15
N SER A 75 11.84 -9.03 7.42
CA SER A 75 13.16 -8.88 8.05
C SER A 75 14.07 -10.08 7.82
N VAL A 76 13.53 -11.20 7.33
CA VAL A 76 14.25 -12.47 7.17
C VAL A 76 14.71 -12.65 5.73
N ASP A 77 13.79 -12.54 4.77
CA ASP A 77 14.12 -12.72 3.35
C ASP A 77 14.27 -11.37 2.63
N LYS A 78 15.53 -10.98 2.42
CA LYS A 78 15.89 -9.75 1.70
C LYS A 78 15.32 -9.67 0.28
N LYS A 79 15.20 -10.81 -0.42
CA LYS A 79 14.67 -10.86 -1.79
C LYS A 79 13.16 -10.62 -1.78
N ILE A 80 12.43 -11.27 -0.88
CA ILE A 80 11.00 -11.04 -0.69
C ILE A 80 10.75 -9.60 -0.25
N ASN A 81 11.53 -9.09 0.72
CA ASN A 81 11.43 -7.71 1.19
C ASN A 81 11.54 -6.71 0.03
N ARG A 82 12.58 -6.85 -0.79
CA ARG A 82 12.81 -6.00 -1.97
C ARG A 82 11.64 -6.04 -2.96
N ASN A 83 11.13 -7.23 -3.25
CA ASN A 83 9.98 -7.38 -4.15
C ASN A 83 8.72 -6.71 -3.58
N LYS A 84 8.49 -6.79 -2.27
CA LYS A 84 7.39 -6.10 -1.59
C LYS A 84 7.56 -4.58 -1.67
N PHE A 85 8.76 -4.05 -1.45
CA PHE A 85 9.06 -2.62 -1.64
C PHE A 85 8.79 -2.14 -3.06
N GLN A 86 9.26 -2.86 -4.07
CA GLN A 86 9.02 -2.47 -5.47
C GLN A 86 7.52 -2.35 -5.77
N LYS A 87 6.71 -3.34 -5.34
CA LYS A 87 5.25 -3.31 -5.48
C LYS A 87 4.63 -2.16 -4.70
N PHE A 88 5.10 -1.92 -3.47
CA PHE A 88 4.63 -0.83 -2.63
C PHE A 88 4.84 0.53 -3.31
N VAL A 89 6.04 0.80 -3.82
CA VAL A 89 6.35 2.07 -4.49
C VAL A 89 5.51 2.24 -5.76
N ILE A 90 5.40 1.19 -6.59
CA ILE A 90 4.60 1.21 -7.82
C ILE A 90 3.13 1.53 -7.55
N ASN A 91 2.55 0.93 -6.50
CA ASN A 91 1.14 1.04 -6.20
C ASN A 91 0.78 2.34 -5.47
N ASN A 92 1.70 2.91 -4.69
CA ASN A 92 1.39 4.02 -3.79
C ASN A 92 2.00 5.37 -4.21
N PHE A 93 2.92 5.42 -5.18
CA PHE A 93 3.61 6.66 -5.54
C PHE A 93 3.56 7.00 -7.03
N THR A 94 3.55 8.29 -7.32
CA THR A 94 3.94 8.88 -8.60
C THR A 94 5.29 9.59 -8.46
N TYR A 95 5.98 9.80 -9.58
CA TYR A 95 7.27 10.49 -9.61
C TYR A 95 7.25 11.72 -10.51
N CYS A 96 8.19 12.63 -10.28
CA CYS A 96 8.38 13.84 -11.04
C CYS A 96 9.10 13.55 -12.38
N GLY A 97 8.42 13.79 -13.50
CA GLY A 97 8.97 13.65 -14.85
C GLY A 97 9.84 14.83 -15.29
N ILE A 98 10.31 14.77 -16.54
CA ILE A 98 11.26 15.73 -17.15
C ILE A 98 10.71 17.18 -17.20
N GLN A 99 9.37 17.34 -17.09
CA GLN A 99 8.69 18.64 -17.12
C GLN A 99 7.96 18.97 -15.80
N GLY A 100 8.33 18.34 -14.69
CA GLY A 100 7.61 18.53 -13.42
C GLY A 100 6.27 17.80 -13.34
N ILE A 101 5.84 17.18 -14.44
CA ILE A 101 4.59 16.42 -14.54
C ILE A 101 4.69 15.16 -13.68
N GLN A 102 3.64 14.88 -12.93
CA GLN A 102 3.52 13.66 -12.13
C GLN A 102 3.19 12.47 -13.02
N ILE A 103 4.04 11.44 -12.98
CA ILE A 103 3.92 10.26 -13.83
C ILE A 103 3.64 9.03 -12.98
N ASN A 104 2.67 8.23 -13.43
CA ASN A 104 2.37 6.94 -12.84
C ASN A 104 3.52 5.95 -13.07
N MET A 105 3.88 5.22 -12.02
CA MET A 105 4.92 4.22 -12.10
C MET A 105 4.35 2.89 -12.60
N SER A 106 4.90 2.37 -13.71
CA SER A 106 4.57 1.02 -14.23
C SER A 106 5.53 -0.07 -13.75
N SER A 107 6.79 0.30 -13.51
CA SER A 107 7.86 -0.60 -13.05
C SER A 107 8.98 0.21 -12.41
N ILE A 108 9.67 -0.36 -11.42
CA ILE A 108 10.85 0.22 -10.78
C ILE A 108 12.03 -0.76 -10.70
N ASN A 109 11.88 -1.92 -11.34
CA ASN A 109 12.83 -3.04 -11.20
C ASN A 109 14.24 -2.68 -11.66
N LYS A 110 14.33 -1.93 -12.77
CA LYS A 110 15.61 -1.44 -13.30
C LYS A 110 16.30 -0.53 -12.28
N GLN A 111 15.60 0.49 -11.78
CA GLN A 111 16.15 1.45 -10.82
C GLN A 111 16.59 0.76 -9.53
N PHE A 112 15.79 -0.18 -9.00
CA PHE A 112 16.18 -0.95 -7.82
C PHE A 112 17.39 -1.86 -8.07
N SER A 113 17.60 -2.33 -9.29
CA SER A 113 18.79 -3.15 -9.63
C SER A 113 20.03 -2.28 -9.81
N GLU A 114 19.84 -1.07 -10.32
CA GLU A 114 20.85 -0.03 -10.37
C GLU A 114 21.27 0.45 -8.97
N CYS A 115 20.36 0.48 -8.00
CA CYS A 115 20.68 0.77 -6.59
C CYS A 115 21.63 -0.28 -5.99
N LYS A 116 21.39 -1.57 -6.32
CA LYS A 116 22.21 -2.69 -5.84
C LYS A 116 23.62 -2.68 -6.45
N GLY A 117 23.77 -2.19 -7.68
CA GLY A 117 25.04 -2.13 -8.38
C GLY A 117 25.81 -0.84 -8.09
N TYR A 118 27.15 -0.90 -8.18
CA TYR A 118 28.00 0.30 -8.07
C TYR A 118 28.00 1.18 -9.33
N THR A 119 27.25 0.80 -10.37
CA THR A 119 27.20 1.49 -11.68
C THR A 119 26.79 2.96 -11.59
N TYR A 120 26.00 3.32 -10.58
CA TYR A 120 25.57 4.71 -10.36
C TYR A 120 25.93 5.22 -8.96
N LYS A 121 27.04 4.72 -8.40
CA LYS A 121 27.51 5.09 -7.05
C LYS A 121 27.58 6.60 -6.85
N GLU A 122 28.15 7.34 -7.79
CA GLU A 122 28.25 8.81 -7.70
C GLU A 122 26.87 9.49 -7.59
N LYS A 123 25.88 9.01 -8.36
CA LYS A 123 24.51 9.56 -8.29
C LYS A 123 23.83 9.20 -6.97
N GLN A 124 24.09 8.02 -6.42
CA GLN A 124 23.57 7.63 -5.11
C GLN A 124 24.19 8.46 -3.98
N VAL A 125 25.51 8.67 -4.02
CA VAL A 125 26.23 9.53 -3.07
C VAL A 125 25.69 10.96 -3.13
N LYS A 126 25.56 11.54 -4.33
CA LYS A 126 24.99 12.86 -4.50
C LYS A 126 23.56 12.96 -3.94
N PHE A 127 22.72 11.96 -4.22
CA PHE A 127 21.36 11.91 -3.65
C PHE A 127 21.37 11.87 -2.11
N LEU A 128 22.28 11.10 -1.51
CA LEU A 128 22.45 11.04 -0.05
C LEU A 128 22.90 12.38 0.53
N GLU A 129 23.86 13.06 -0.10
CA GLU A 129 24.31 14.39 0.34
C GLU A 129 23.16 15.42 0.32
N GLU A 130 22.34 15.41 -0.73
CA GLU A 130 21.15 16.25 -0.82
C GLU A 130 20.12 15.90 0.27
N LEU A 131 19.89 14.62 0.53
CA LEU A 131 18.99 14.16 1.58
C LEU A 131 19.47 14.58 2.97
N ILE A 132 20.76 14.38 3.27
CA ILE A 132 21.40 14.77 4.53
C ILE A 132 21.27 16.28 4.73
N THR A 133 21.54 17.08 3.69
CA THR A 133 21.42 18.53 3.74
C THR A 133 19.99 18.96 4.11
N ARG A 134 18.96 18.34 3.52
CA ARG A 134 17.55 18.61 3.87
C ARG A 134 17.23 18.24 5.31
N MET A 135 17.74 17.11 5.80
CA MET A 135 17.52 16.66 7.18
C MET A 135 18.24 17.56 8.19
N GLN A 136 19.48 17.99 7.90
CA GLN A 136 20.21 18.95 8.73
C GLN A 136 19.49 20.29 8.81
N TYR A 137 18.96 20.78 7.68
CA TYR A 137 18.14 22.00 7.69
C TYR A 137 16.87 21.83 8.54
N ARG A 138 16.19 20.69 8.44
CA ARG A 138 15.02 20.39 9.29
C ARG A 138 15.40 20.34 10.77
N LYS A 139 16.54 19.73 11.10
CA LYS A 139 17.07 19.66 12.47
C LYS A 139 17.34 21.06 13.02
N LYS A 140 18.06 21.91 12.29
CA LYS A 140 18.35 23.30 12.70
C LYS A 140 17.07 24.07 13.02
N ARG A 141 16.06 23.98 12.14
CA ARG A 141 14.74 24.59 12.38
C ARG A 141 14.02 24.11 13.64
N LEU A 142 14.33 22.90 14.12
CA LEU A 142 13.78 22.37 15.38
C LEU A 142 14.60 22.83 16.60
N GLU A 143 15.90 23.07 16.44
CA GLU A 143 16.76 23.64 17.49
C GLU A 143 16.44 25.13 17.73
N ASP A 144 16.01 25.84 16.68
CA ASP A 144 15.61 27.24 16.72
C ASP A 144 14.13 27.45 17.16
N TRP A 145 13.41 26.39 17.59
CA TRP A 145 12.02 26.47 18.09
C TRP A 145 11.97 26.87 19.57
#